data_AF-A0A832X1Y6-F1
#
_entry.id   AF-A0A832X1Y6-F1
#
_cell.length_a   1.000
_cell.length_b   1.000
_cell.length_c   1.000
_cell.angle_alpha   90.00
_cell.angle_beta   90.00
_cell.angle_gamma   90.00
#
_symmetry.space_group_name_H-M   'P 1'
#
loop_
_entity.id
_entity.type
_entity.pdbx_description
1 polymer ?
#
loop_
_entity_poly.entity_id
_entity_poly.type
_entity_poly.pdbx_seq_one_letter_code
_entity_poly.pdbx_strand_id
1 'polypeptide(L)'
;MEVVLTIIEQDLKVAKKAVEDEDFNLVNIIGNRIMTDLQTFNKNDIMLLGWFVKELGGELLSLKQKKNDKLDDAKEYAKAYLNDLEFEVANGVVESKVYWEKFFDIENKLKKNFLSDQEIGIYDDQVEFSKHFAIKMLELFYNHKNMLLVENNTLSITTANELSRNFNEHNGIEALIIYLVLRAFDNYYRYLYYEKFFIKDEDAIRCTEIKLNEYVENIYKLRYLLESSDINSLYNESNTIIGRLGADYRLYFLIYYDYSRIYAQEEVKEERIELSQETKQKLGDAIMQSLKKTS
;
A
#
# COMPACT_ATOMS: atom_id res chain seq x y z
N MET A 1 25.20 -15.46 -10.00
CA MET A 1 23.98 -14.77 -9.54
C MET A 1 22.97 -15.82 -9.13
N GLU A 2 22.34 -15.66 -7.96
CA GLU A 2 21.29 -16.57 -7.50
C GLU A 2 20.12 -16.56 -8.49
N VAL A 3 19.49 -17.72 -8.76
CA VAL A 3 18.44 -17.86 -9.79
C VAL A 3 17.32 -16.84 -9.58
N VAL A 4 16.89 -16.64 -8.33
CA VAL A 4 15.85 -15.67 -7.98
C VAL A 4 16.21 -14.22 -8.35
N LEU A 5 17.47 -13.81 -8.16
CA LEU A 5 17.91 -12.45 -8.52
C LEU A 5 17.88 -12.24 -10.04
N THR A 6 18.17 -13.29 -10.82
CA THR A 6 18.06 -13.24 -12.29
C THR A 6 16.61 -13.06 -12.74
N ILE A 7 15.66 -13.70 -12.03
CA ILE A 7 14.23 -13.54 -12.31
C ILE A 7 13.75 -12.12 -11.94
N ILE A 8 14.19 -11.59 -10.80
CA ILE A 8 13.87 -10.21 -10.38
C ILE A 8 14.43 -9.19 -11.37
N GLU A 9 15.66 -9.39 -11.85
CA GLU A 9 16.25 -8.54 -12.90
C GLU A 9 15.37 -8.51 -14.16
N GLN A 10 14.86 -9.67 -14.59
CA GLN A 10 13.93 -9.75 -15.73
C GLN A 10 12.62 -9.00 -15.44
N ASP A 11 12.04 -9.18 -14.25
CA ASP A 11 10.82 -8.49 -13.86
C ASP A 11 11.01 -6.96 -13.79
N LEU A 12 12.16 -6.47 -13.31
CA LEU A 12 12.48 -5.04 -13.33
C LEU A 12 12.58 -4.48 -14.76
N LYS A 13 13.15 -5.24 -15.70
CA LYS A 13 13.16 -4.88 -17.13
C LYS A 13 11.74 -4.79 -17.71
N VAL A 14 10.86 -5.73 -17.34
CA VAL A 14 9.45 -5.68 -17.75
C VAL A 14 8.75 -4.48 -17.12
N ALA A 15 9.02 -4.16 -15.85
CA ALA A 15 8.41 -3.01 -15.17
C ALA A 15 8.80 -1.70 -15.86
N LYS A 16 10.08 -1.56 -16.23
CA LYS A 16 10.55 -0.41 -17.00
C LYS A 16 9.83 -0.30 -18.34
N LYS A 17 9.68 -1.42 -19.06
CA LYS A 17 8.95 -1.43 -20.33
C LYS A 17 7.47 -1.06 -20.15
N ALA A 18 6.83 -1.54 -19.08
CA ALA A 18 5.46 -1.18 -18.73
C ALA A 18 5.32 0.32 -18.41
N VAL A 19 6.33 0.96 -17.79
CA VAL A 19 6.34 2.42 -17.60
C VAL A 19 6.41 3.17 -18.94
N GLU A 20 7.21 2.71 -19.89
CA GLU A 20 7.28 3.30 -21.25
C GLU A 20 5.94 3.23 -21.97
N ASP A 21 5.28 2.07 -21.87
CA ASP A 21 4.00 1.77 -22.53
C ASP A 21 2.79 2.28 -21.72
N GLU A 22 3.04 2.93 -20.58
CA GLU A 22 2.05 3.46 -19.62
C GLU A 22 1.05 2.44 -19.08
N ASP A 23 1.46 1.17 -18.98
CA ASP A 23 0.73 0.10 -18.31
C ASP A 23 1.14 0.03 -16.83
N PHE A 24 0.74 1.04 -16.07
CA PHE A 24 1.08 1.15 -14.64
C PHE A 24 0.40 0.07 -13.77
N ASN A 25 -0.68 -0.53 -14.25
CA ASN A 25 -1.27 -1.70 -13.60
C ASN A 25 -0.33 -2.90 -13.70
N LEU A 26 0.31 -3.11 -14.85
CA LEU A 26 1.32 -4.16 -15.01
C LEU A 26 2.53 -3.91 -14.09
N VAL A 27 2.96 -2.67 -13.88
CA VAL A 27 4.01 -2.34 -12.89
C VAL A 27 3.61 -2.82 -11.49
N ASN A 28 2.36 -2.58 -11.07
CA ASN A 28 1.85 -3.09 -9.79
C ASN A 28 1.86 -4.62 -9.73
N ILE A 29 1.43 -5.28 -10.81
CA ILE A 29 1.43 -6.76 -10.92
C ILE A 29 2.86 -7.30 -10.80
N ILE A 30 3.84 -6.64 -11.43
CA ILE A 30 5.24 -7.05 -11.37
C ILE A 30 5.78 -6.92 -9.94
N GLY A 31 5.45 -5.84 -9.22
CA GLY A 31 5.79 -5.74 -7.79
C GLY A 31 5.29 -6.93 -6.98
N ASN A 32 4.06 -7.39 -7.23
CA ASN A 32 3.53 -8.61 -6.59
C ASN A 32 4.23 -9.90 -7.05
N ARG A 33 4.65 -9.98 -8.31
CA ARG A 33 5.41 -11.13 -8.85
C ARG A 33 6.78 -11.23 -8.19
N ILE A 34 7.53 -10.13 -8.13
CA ILE A 34 8.80 -10.03 -7.40
C ILE A 34 8.65 -10.57 -5.97
N MET A 35 7.64 -10.12 -5.22
CA MET A 35 7.40 -10.63 -3.86
C MET A 35 7.11 -12.14 -3.82
N THR A 36 6.35 -12.66 -4.79
CA THR A 36 6.00 -14.09 -4.87
C THR A 36 7.22 -14.95 -5.20
N ASP A 37 8.07 -14.48 -6.11
CA ASP A 37 9.31 -15.16 -6.48
C ASP A 37 10.29 -15.16 -5.30
N LEU A 38 10.43 -14.02 -4.61
CA LEU A 38 11.23 -13.91 -3.38
C LEU A 38 10.74 -14.87 -2.29
N GLN A 39 9.42 -14.95 -2.08
CA GLN A 39 8.83 -15.89 -1.13
C GLN A 39 9.17 -17.34 -1.49
N THR A 40 9.10 -17.69 -2.77
CA THR A 40 9.36 -19.05 -3.27
C THR A 40 10.79 -19.51 -2.96
N PHE A 41 11.75 -18.57 -2.93
CA PHE A 41 13.14 -18.82 -2.60
C PHE A 41 13.51 -18.47 -1.15
N ASN A 42 12.54 -18.20 -0.28
CA ASN A 42 12.72 -17.79 1.12
C ASN A 42 13.62 -16.54 1.30
N LYS A 43 13.52 -15.58 0.38
CA LYS A 43 14.26 -14.31 0.37
C LYS A 43 13.41 -13.14 0.84
N ASN A 44 12.79 -13.30 2.00
CA ASN A 44 11.89 -12.30 2.57
C ASN A 44 12.63 -11.02 2.99
N ASP A 45 13.95 -11.10 3.17
CA ASP A 45 14.85 -10.00 3.51
C ASP A 45 14.97 -8.92 2.42
N ILE A 46 14.59 -9.21 1.18
CA ILE A 46 14.60 -8.23 0.07
C ILE A 46 13.21 -8.03 -0.55
N MET A 47 12.14 -8.45 0.14
CA MET A 47 10.76 -8.26 -0.32
C MET A 47 10.35 -6.80 -0.51
N LEU A 48 11.05 -5.87 0.16
CA LEU A 48 10.85 -4.43 -0.03
C LEU A 48 10.89 -4.02 -1.52
N LEU A 49 11.68 -4.72 -2.35
CA LEU A 49 11.80 -4.42 -3.79
C LEU A 49 10.46 -4.49 -4.49
N GLY A 50 9.70 -5.55 -4.23
CA GLY A 50 8.38 -5.72 -4.82
C GLY A 50 7.39 -4.67 -4.31
N TRP A 51 7.50 -4.24 -3.04
CA TRP A 51 6.71 -3.13 -2.51
C TRP A 51 7.03 -1.80 -3.19
N PHE A 52 8.31 -1.46 -3.38
CA PHE A 52 8.69 -0.22 -4.06
C PHE A 52 8.18 -0.18 -5.50
N VAL A 53 8.35 -1.27 -6.26
CA VAL A 53 7.83 -1.35 -7.63
C VAL A 53 6.31 -1.25 -7.63
N LYS A 54 5.63 -1.88 -6.67
CA LYS A 54 4.17 -1.82 -6.53
C LYS A 54 3.66 -0.40 -6.26
N GLU A 55 4.29 0.32 -5.34
CA GLU A 55 3.92 1.69 -4.99
C GLU A 55 4.18 2.66 -6.14
N LEU A 56 5.34 2.55 -6.80
CA LEU A 56 5.67 3.33 -7.99
C LEU A 56 4.60 3.18 -9.09
N GLY A 57 4.12 1.96 -9.33
CA GLY A 57 3.03 1.71 -10.26
C GLY A 57 1.72 2.40 -9.84
N GLY A 58 1.39 2.38 -8.54
CA GLY A 58 0.19 3.05 -8.02
C GLY A 58 0.24 4.57 -8.14
N GLU A 59 1.41 5.15 -7.91
CA GLU A 59 1.67 6.58 -8.02
C GLU A 59 1.57 7.09 -9.45
N LEU A 60 2.24 6.42 -10.40
CA LEU A 60 2.16 6.76 -11.82
C LEU A 60 0.73 6.62 -12.35
N LEU A 61 0.00 5.59 -11.90
CA LEU A 61 -1.41 5.42 -12.23
C LEU A 61 -2.27 6.58 -11.70
N SER A 62 -2.03 7.02 -10.46
CA SER A 62 -2.72 8.17 -9.86
C SER A 62 -2.46 9.46 -10.65
N LEU A 63 -1.21 9.72 -11.05
CA LEU A 63 -0.85 10.86 -11.88
C LEU A 63 -1.55 10.82 -13.25
N LYS A 64 -1.59 9.64 -13.89
CA LYS A 64 -2.30 9.43 -15.17
C LYS A 64 -3.80 9.67 -15.04
N GLN A 65 -4.43 9.13 -14.00
CA GLN A 65 -5.87 9.29 -13.78
C GLN A 65 -6.26 10.74 -13.51
N LYS A 66 -5.40 11.49 -12.79
CA LYS A 66 -5.57 12.93 -12.55
C LYS A 66 -5.26 13.79 -13.78
N LYS A 67 -4.80 13.20 -14.89
CA LYS A 67 -4.31 13.92 -16.09
C LYS A 67 -3.26 14.96 -15.73
N ASN A 68 -2.36 14.59 -14.82
CA ASN A 68 -1.30 15.46 -14.35
C ASN A 68 -0.29 15.71 -15.48
N ASP A 69 0.05 16.96 -15.73
CA ASP A 69 1.01 17.39 -16.75
C ASP A 69 2.45 16.97 -16.45
N LYS A 70 2.74 16.60 -15.19
CA LYS A 70 4.05 16.11 -14.73
C LYS A 70 4.22 14.60 -14.89
N LEU A 71 3.31 13.91 -15.58
CA LEU A 71 3.39 12.45 -15.78
C LEU A 71 4.65 12.03 -16.56
N ASP A 72 5.04 12.79 -17.58
CA ASP A 72 6.22 12.46 -18.39
C ASP A 72 7.52 12.56 -17.58
N ASP A 73 7.66 13.60 -16.75
CA ASP A 73 8.79 13.74 -15.82
C ASP A 73 8.81 12.57 -14.81
N ALA A 74 7.65 12.22 -14.27
CA ALA A 74 7.52 11.08 -13.34
C ALA A 74 7.93 9.76 -13.98
N LYS A 75 7.58 9.53 -15.26
CA LYS A 75 8.00 8.34 -16.03
C LYS A 75 9.52 8.30 -16.22
N GLU A 76 10.16 9.43 -16.50
CA GLU A 76 11.63 9.48 -16.62
C GLU A 76 12.32 9.13 -15.30
N TYR A 77 11.85 9.70 -14.18
CA TYR A 77 12.39 9.37 -12.86
C TYR A 77 12.16 7.90 -12.50
N ALA A 78 10.97 7.36 -12.78
CA ALA A 78 10.64 5.96 -12.56
C ALA A 78 11.54 5.00 -13.35
N LYS A 79 11.80 5.29 -14.63
CA LYS A 79 12.70 4.49 -15.47
C LYS A 79 14.14 4.52 -14.95
N ALA A 80 14.63 5.68 -14.52
CA ALA A 80 15.95 5.81 -13.93
C ALA A 80 16.07 4.97 -12.66
N TYR A 81 15.08 5.07 -11.76
CA TYR A 81 15.02 4.29 -10.54
C TYR A 81 14.97 2.77 -10.80
N LEU A 82 14.16 2.31 -11.76
CA LEU A 82 14.10 0.89 -12.11
C LEU A 82 15.43 0.37 -12.70
N ASN A 83 16.16 1.18 -13.47
CA ASN A 83 17.52 0.82 -13.92
C ASN A 83 18.49 0.71 -12.74
N ASP A 84 18.41 1.62 -11.78
CA ASP A 84 19.26 1.59 -10.60
C ASP A 84 18.98 0.34 -9.75
N LEU A 85 17.71 -0.03 -9.55
CA LEU A 85 17.34 -1.27 -8.89
C LEU A 85 17.85 -2.50 -9.66
N GLU A 86 17.69 -2.52 -10.99
CA GLU A 86 18.18 -3.60 -11.84
C GLU A 86 19.70 -3.79 -11.65
N PHE A 87 20.45 -2.69 -11.65
CA PHE A 87 21.89 -2.71 -11.43
C PHE A 87 22.28 -3.27 -10.06
N GLU A 88 21.60 -2.85 -8.98
CA GLU A 88 21.90 -3.36 -7.63
C GLU A 88 21.58 -4.87 -7.52
N VAL A 89 20.44 -5.31 -8.06
CA VAL A 89 20.03 -6.72 -8.07
C VAL A 89 21.00 -7.57 -8.89
N ALA A 90 21.43 -7.10 -10.06
CA ALA A 90 22.39 -7.78 -10.91
C ALA A 90 23.77 -7.95 -10.24
N ASN A 91 24.17 -6.98 -9.40
CA ASN A 91 25.40 -7.06 -8.60
C ASN A 91 25.24 -7.85 -7.29
N GLY A 92 24.04 -8.38 -7.01
CA GLY A 92 23.78 -9.19 -5.82
C GLY A 92 23.77 -8.39 -4.53
N VAL A 93 23.47 -7.09 -4.59
CA VAL A 93 23.27 -6.27 -3.39
C VAL A 93 22.01 -6.73 -2.68
N VAL A 94 22.06 -6.88 -1.36
CA VAL A 94 20.92 -7.31 -0.53
C VAL A 94 20.72 -6.41 0.69
N GLU A 95 21.50 -5.34 0.81
CA GLU A 95 21.43 -4.43 1.94
C GLU A 95 20.19 -3.53 1.82
N SER A 96 19.28 -3.62 2.79
CA SER A 96 18.03 -2.86 2.82
C SER A 96 18.25 -1.34 2.74
N LYS A 97 19.31 -0.84 3.38
CA LYS A 97 19.71 0.57 3.35
C LYS A 97 19.85 1.11 1.94
N VAL A 98 20.56 0.40 1.07
CA VAL A 98 20.82 0.84 -0.32
C VAL A 98 19.49 1.03 -1.07
N TYR A 99 18.56 0.10 -0.86
CA TYR A 99 17.25 0.18 -1.50
C TYR A 99 16.37 1.28 -0.90
N TRP A 100 16.38 1.47 0.42
CA TRP A 100 15.66 2.55 1.08
C TRP A 100 16.13 3.93 0.62
N GLU A 101 17.44 4.14 0.52
CA GLU A 101 18.02 5.42 0.07
C GLU A 101 17.61 5.71 -1.38
N LYS A 102 17.68 4.72 -2.28
CA LYS A 102 17.22 4.87 -3.66
C LYS A 102 15.72 5.13 -3.76
N PHE A 103 14.91 4.46 -2.93
CA PHE A 103 13.48 4.68 -2.88
C PHE A 103 13.16 6.10 -2.39
N PHE A 104 13.79 6.55 -1.31
CA PHE A 104 13.65 7.92 -0.83
C PHE A 104 14.04 8.96 -1.88
N ASP A 105 15.11 8.71 -2.64
CA ASP A 105 15.55 9.61 -3.71
C ASP A 105 14.52 9.76 -4.84
N ILE A 106 13.85 8.67 -5.25
CA ILE A 106 12.79 8.74 -6.26
C ILE A 106 11.54 9.41 -5.68
N GLU A 107 11.13 9.06 -4.47
CA GLU A 107 9.98 9.64 -3.79
C GLU A 107 10.14 11.16 -3.59
N ASN A 108 11.34 11.61 -3.23
CA ASN A 108 11.63 13.04 -3.07
C ASN A 108 11.57 13.81 -4.41
N LYS A 109 11.79 13.14 -5.55
CA LYS A 109 11.58 13.73 -6.89
C LYS A 109 10.10 13.73 -7.26
N LEU A 110 9.36 12.69 -6.92
CA LEU A 110 7.96 12.52 -7.26
C LEU A 110 7.01 13.36 -6.38
N LYS A 111 7.37 13.64 -5.12
CA LYS A 111 6.48 14.30 -4.16
C LYS A 111 5.84 15.59 -4.66
N LYS A 112 6.62 16.40 -5.40
CA LYS A 112 6.16 17.68 -5.96
C LYS A 112 5.10 17.52 -7.05
N ASN A 113 4.96 16.33 -7.63
CA ASN A 113 3.93 16.04 -8.62
C ASN A 113 2.56 15.82 -7.95
N PHE A 114 2.52 15.58 -6.64
CA PHE A 114 1.30 15.39 -5.86
C PHE A 114 0.79 16.65 -5.18
N LEU A 115 1.61 17.69 -5.09
CA LEU A 115 1.24 19.00 -4.59
C LEU A 115 0.66 19.88 -5.70
N SER A 116 -0.28 20.75 -5.34
CA SER A 116 -0.76 21.81 -6.23
C SER A 116 0.31 22.87 -6.45
N ASP A 117 0.19 23.65 -7.53
CA ASP A 117 1.12 24.74 -7.81
C ASP A 117 1.14 25.81 -6.72
N GLN A 118 0.04 25.95 -5.96
CA GLN A 118 -0.03 26.84 -4.80
C GLN A 118 0.83 26.32 -3.64
N GLU A 119 0.87 25.00 -3.42
CA GLU A 119 1.60 24.37 -2.32
C GLU A 119 3.10 24.29 -2.59
N ILE A 120 3.52 24.00 -3.83
CA ILE A 120 4.93 23.77 -4.21
C ILE A 120 5.84 24.95 -3.85
N GLY A 121 5.33 26.19 -3.92
CA GLY A 121 6.08 27.40 -3.60
C GLY A 121 5.99 27.86 -2.15
N ILE A 122 5.18 27.19 -1.32
CA ILE A 122 4.87 27.60 0.06
C ILE A 122 5.39 26.59 1.07
N TYR A 123 5.24 25.29 0.81
CA TYR A 123 5.66 24.25 1.75
C TYR A 123 7.16 24.00 1.65
N ASP A 124 7.82 24.19 2.78
CA ASP A 124 9.23 23.88 2.98
C ASP A 124 9.38 22.48 3.59
N ASP A 125 10.53 21.87 3.32
CA ASP A 125 10.96 20.65 3.99
C ASP A 125 11.10 20.91 5.50
N GLN A 126 10.36 20.16 6.32
CA GLN A 126 10.32 20.24 7.78
C GLN A 126 10.51 18.83 8.37
N VAL A 127 11.69 18.25 8.15
CA VAL A 127 12.00 16.84 8.49
C VAL A 127 11.72 16.50 9.96
N GLU A 128 12.07 17.37 10.90
CA GLU A 128 11.79 17.15 12.33
C GLU A 128 10.28 17.14 12.64
N PHE A 129 9.51 17.98 11.97
CA PHE A 129 8.05 17.95 12.09
C PHE A 129 7.49 16.64 11.53
N SER A 130 7.96 16.20 10.36
CA SER A 130 7.52 14.94 9.75
C SER A 130 7.83 13.72 10.61
N LYS A 131 9.02 13.68 11.21
CA LYS A 131 9.40 12.66 12.18
C LYS A 131 8.50 12.68 13.42
N HIS A 132 8.23 13.86 13.99
CA HIS A 132 7.31 13.99 15.12
C HIS A 132 5.89 13.53 14.75
N PHE A 133 5.43 13.89 13.54
CA PHE A 133 4.15 13.46 12.99
C PHE A 133 4.09 11.93 12.87
N ALA A 134 5.13 11.29 12.35
CA ALA A 134 5.20 9.84 12.24
C ALA A 134 5.10 9.13 13.59
N ILE A 135 5.78 9.64 14.62
CA ILE A 135 5.65 9.15 16.01
C ILE A 135 4.19 9.26 16.49
N LYS A 136 3.54 10.41 16.27
CA LYS A 136 2.15 10.64 16.68
C LYS A 136 1.16 9.73 15.94
N MET A 137 1.38 9.47 14.66
CA MET A 137 0.56 8.54 13.89
C MET A 137 0.69 7.09 14.39
N LEU A 138 1.90 6.65 14.75
CA LEU A 138 2.10 5.34 15.38
C LEU A 138 1.41 5.23 16.74
N GLU A 139 1.49 6.26 17.59
CA GLU A 139 0.78 6.33 18.86
C GLU A 139 -0.74 6.24 18.66
N LEU A 140 -1.29 6.99 17.70
CA LEU A 140 -2.72 6.97 17.39
C LEU A 140 -3.15 5.59 16.90
N PHE A 141 -2.42 5.02 15.93
CA PHE A 141 -2.68 3.70 15.37
C PHE A 141 -2.68 2.62 16.46
N TYR A 142 -1.67 2.62 17.33
CA TYR A 142 -1.56 1.66 18.43
C TYR A 142 -2.68 1.82 19.47
N ASN A 143 -2.95 3.04 19.91
CA ASN A 143 -3.98 3.31 20.93
C ASN A 143 -5.39 2.97 20.45
N HIS A 144 -5.62 2.99 19.13
CA HIS A 144 -6.91 2.66 18.52
C HIS A 144 -6.90 1.30 17.81
N LYS A 145 -5.94 0.41 18.08
CA LYS A 145 -5.81 -0.87 17.38
C LYS A 145 -7.05 -1.76 17.42
N ASN A 146 -7.87 -1.63 18.46
CA ASN A 146 -9.16 -2.33 18.57
C ASN A 146 -10.15 -1.95 17.45
N MET A 147 -9.99 -0.77 16.83
CA MET A 147 -10.80 -0.37 15.68
C MET A 147 -10.56 -1.25 14.46
N LEU A 148 -9.42 -1.94 14.36
CA LEU A 148 -9.16 -2.92 13.30
C LEU A 148 -10.03 -4.18 13.43
N LEU A 149 -10.77 -4.34 14.53
CA LEU A 149 -11.73 -5.42 14.72
C LEU A 149 -13.17 -4.98 14.43
N VAL A 150 -13.36 -3.72 14.04
CA VAL A 150 -14.66 -3.16 13.67
C VAL A 150 -14.86 -3.32 12.17
N GLU A 151 -16.07 -3.73 11.78
CA GLU A 151 -16.45 -3.89 10.38
C GLU A 151 -16.25 -2.58 9.60
N ASN A 152 -15.71 -2.69 8.39
CA ASN A 152 -15.45 -1.59 7.46
C ASN A 152 -14.55 -0.46 8.01
N ASN A 153 -13.70 -0.77 8.99
CA ASN A 153 -12.74 0.20 9.51
C ASN A 153 -11.57 0.44 8.55
N THR A 154 -11.12 1.70 8.47
CA THR A 154 -10.06 2.16 7.55
C THR A 154 -8.83 2.71 8.29
N LEU A 155 -8.61 2.35 9.56
CA LEU A 155 -7.56 2.93 10.41
C LEU A 155 -6.17 2.79 9.80
N SER A 156 -5.80 1.60 9.32
CA SER A 156 -4.50 1.31 8.70
C SER A 156 -4.26 2.19 7.47
N ILE A 157 -5.16 2.13 6.49
CA ILE A 157 -5.00 2.87 5.24
C ILE A 157 -5.08 4.39 5.44
N THR A 158 -5.94 4.88 6.34
CA THR A 158 -6.06 6.32 6.61
C THR A 158 -4.80 6.84 7.29
N THR A 159 -4.24 6.09 8.24
CA THR A 159 -2.97 6.43 8.90
C THR A 159 -1.83 6.48 7.89
N ALA A 160 -1.74 5.48 6.99
CA ALA A 160 -0.76 5.49 5.90
C ALA A 160 -0.93 6.71 4.99
N ASN A 161 -2.15 7.02 4.55
CA ASN A 161 -2.39 8.15 3.66
C ASN A 161 -1.99 9.49 4.29
N GLU A 162 -2.22 9.69 5.58
CA GLU A 162 -1.76 10.90 6.28
C GLU A 162 -0.23 10.99 6.37
N LEU A 163 0.47 9.87 6.52
CA LEU A 163 1.94 9.85 6.47
C LEU A 163 2.48 10.16 5.08
N SER A 164 1.85 9.63 4.02
CA SER A 164 2.21 9.95 2.64
C SER A 164 1.99 11.44 2.36
N ARG A 165 0.85 12.00 2.78
CA ARG A 165 0.56 13.43 2.68
C ARG A 165 1.65 14.25 3.38
N ASN A 166 1.95 13.92 4.63
CA ASN A 166 2.97 14.61 5.41
C ASN A 166 4.37 14.53 4.78
N PHE A 167 4.77 13.36 4.26
CA PHE A 167 6.02 13.21 3.51
C PHE A 167 6.03 14.10 2.27
N ASN A 168 4.92 14.16 1.53
CA ASN A 168 4.85 14.97 0.32
C ASN A 168 4.97 16.47 0.62
N GLU A 169 4.33 16.94 1.69
CA GLU A 169 4.32 18.34 2.12
C GLU A 169 5.64 18.77 2.79
N HIS A 170 6.26 17.89 3.60
CA HIS A 170 7.33 18.28 4.52
C HIS A 170 8.61 17.46 4.43
N ASN A 171 8.67 16.47 3.55
CA ASN A 171 9.78 15.51 3.47
C ASN A 171 9.99 14.73 4.78
N GLY A 172 10.92 13.77 4.77
CA GLY A 172 11.30 13.01 5.96
C GLY A 172 11.20 11.52 5.70
N ILE A 173 12.36 10.87 5.62
CA ILE A 173 12.45 9.44 5.30
C ILE A 173 11.75 8.58 6.36
N GLU A 174 11.72 9.04 7.60
CA GLU A 174 11.01 8.40 8.69
C GLU A 174 9.52 8.24 8.38
N ALA A 175 8.84 9.31 7.93
CA ALA A 175 7.43 9.23 7.58
C ALA A 175 7.19 8.31 6.38
N LEU A 176 8.08 8.33 5.39
CA LEU A 176 8.03 7.45 4.22
C LEU A 176 8.17 5.96 4.61
N ILE A 177 9.07 5.64 5.52
CA ILE A 177 9.26 4.26 6.01
C ILE A 177 8.00 3.79 6.73
N ILE A 178 7.46 4.59 7.67
CA ILE A 178 6.26 4.20 8.42
C ILE A 178 5.05 4.10 7.49
N TYR A 179 4.94 5.01 6.51
CA TYR A 179 3.95 4.92 5.44
C TYR A 179 3.98 3.55 4.78
N LEU A 180 5.15 3.12 4.28
CA LEU A 180 5.24 1.86 3.56
C LEU A 180 4.97 0.63 4.44
N VAL A 181 5.42 0.66 5.70
CA VAL A 181 5.12 -0.38 6.69
C VAL A 181 3.60 -0.51 6.88
N LEU A 182 2.89 0.61 7.05
CA LEU A 182 1.42 0.59 7.22
C LEU A 182 0.68 0.23 5.94
N ARG A 183 1.23 0.56 4.76
CA ARG A 183 0.70 0.11 3.46
C ARG A 183 0.83 -1.41 3.30
N ALA A 184 1.99 -1.97 3.64
CA ALA A 184 2.20 -3.42 3.64
C ALA A 184 1.25 -4.10 4.64
N PHE A 185 1.09 -3.51 5.83
CA PHE A 185 0.15 -3.98 6.84
C PHE A 185 -1.30 -3.94 6.34
N ASP A 186 -1.74 -2.84 5.72
CA ASP A 186 -3.10 -2.71 5.20
C ASP A 186 -3.43 -3.78 4.15
N ASN A 187 -2.50 -4.05 3.23
CA ASN A 187 -2.69 -5.08 2.20
C ASN A 187 -2.84 -6.48 2.82
N TYR A 188 -2.07 -6.79 3.87
CA TYR A 188 -2.22 -8.04 4.60
C TYR A 188 -3.51 -8.07 5.44
N TYR A 189 -3.79 -6.99 6.17
CA TYR A 189 -4.96 -6.83 7.03
C TYR A 189 -6.28 -7.08 6.28
N ARG A 190 -6.38 -6.70 5.01
CA ARG A 190 -7.57 -6.98 4.20
C ARG A 190 -7.90 -8.47 4.09
N TYR A 191 -6.91 -9.35 4.12
CA TYR A 191 -7.15 -10.80 4.16
C TYR A 191 -7.55 -11.29 5.54
N LEU A 192 -6.96 -10.74 6.61
CA LEU A 192 -7.38 -11.04 7.98
C LEU A 192 -8.83 -10.60 8.23
N TYR A 193 -9.19 -9.44 7.71
CA TYR A 193 -10.55 -8.92 7.70
C TYR A 193 -11.49 -9.89 6.95
N TYR A 194 -11.07 -10.37 5.78
CA TYR A 194 -11.81 -11.40 5.05
C TYR A 194 -12.02 -12.68 5.89
N GLU A 195 -10.98 -13.27 6.47
CA GLU A 195 -11.12 -14.47 7.32
C GLU A 195 -12.10 -14.25 8.48
N LYS A 196 -11.97 -13.12 9.18
CA LYS A 196 -12.80 -12.82 10.35
C LYS A 196 -14.28 -12.66 9.99
N PHE A 197 -14.60 -11.84 8.99
CA PHE A 197 -15.98 -11.44 8.73
C PHE A 197 -16.73 -12.36 7.75
N PHE A 198 -16.00 -13.11 6.92
CA PHE A 198 -16.60 -13.91 5.84
C PHE A 198 -16.56 -15.41 6.13
N ILE A 199 -15.44 -15.93 6.62
CA ILE A 199 -15.33 -17.37 6.94
C ILE A 199 -16.07 -17.71 8.25
N LYS A 200 -16.13 -16.77 9.20
CA LYS A 200 -16.88 -16.87 10.47
C LYS A 200 -16.55 -18.11 11.31
N ASP A 201 -15.33 -18.62 11.19
CA ASP A 201 -14.78 -19.69 12.03
C ASP A 201 -14.19 -19.07 13.32
N GLU A 202 -14.68 -19.48 14.49
CA GLU A 202 -14.26 -18.91 15.79
C GLU A 202 -12.75 -19.07 16.08
N ASP A 203 -12.16 -20.20 15.68
CA ASP A 203 -10.73 -20.43 15.84
C ASP A 203 -9.92 -19.56 14.87
N ALA A 204 -10.41 -19.37 13.64
CA ALA A 204 -9.80 -18.45 12.67
C ALA A 204 -9.89 -16.98 13.13
N ILE A 205 -11.01 -16.58 13.74
CA ILE A 205 -11.20 -15.23 14.31
C ILE A 205 -10.20 -15.00 15.44
N ARG A 206 -10.07 -15.95 16.38
CA ARG A 206 -9.10 -15.83 17.48
C ARG A 206 -7.66 -15.78 16.96
N CYS A 207 -7.32 -16.62 15.99
CA CYS A 207 -6.00 -16.59 15.34
C CYS A 207 -5.74 -15.23 14.67
N THR A 208 -6.75 -14.66 14.01
CA THR A 208 -6.67 -13.34 13.38
C THR A 208 -6.35 -12.24 14.38
N GLU A 209 -7.03 -12.22 15.52
CA GLU A 209 -6.79 -11.22 16.57
C GLU A 209 -5.38 -11.31 17.16
N ILE A 210 -4.86 -12.53 17.34
CA ILE A 210 -3.49 -12.74 17.81
C ILE A 210 -2.48 -12.21 16.79
N LYS A 211 -2.61 -12.60 15.51
CA LYS A 211 -1.71 -12.14 14.43
C LYS A 211 -1.76 -10.62 14.27
N LEU A 212 -2.95 -10.03 14.32
CA LEU A 212 -3.14 -8.59 14.20
C LEU A 212 -2.44 -7.85 15.34
N ASN A 213 -2.65 -8.29 16.58
CA ASN A 213 -1.97 -7.69 17.72
C ASN A 213 -0.45 -7.83 17.62
N GLU A 214 0.08 -9.00 17.21
CA GLU A 214 1.52 -9.19 17.02
C GLU A 214 2.11 -8.17 16.04
N TYR A 215 1.49 -7.99 14.87
CA TYR A 215 1.95 -7.02 13.89
C TYR A 215 1.84 -5.59 14.39
N VAL A 216 0.73 -5.21 15.03
CA VAL A 216 0.55 -3.86 15.57
C VAL A 216 1.60 -3.55 16.64
N GLU A 217 1.89 -4.49 17.55
CA GLU A 217 2.94 -4.34 18.57
C GLU A 217 4.32 -4.16 17.92
N ASN A 218 4.63 -4.96 16.89
CA ASN A 218 5.92 -4.88 16.20
C ASN A 218 6.08 -3.57 15.42
N ILE A 219 5.03 -3.11 14.73
CA ILE A 219 5.02 -1.80 14.05
C ILE A 219 5.18 -0.68 15.07
N TYR A 220 4.50 -0.74 16.22
CA TYR A 220 4.58 0.30 17.25
C TYR A 220 6.00 0.44 17.83
N LYS A 221 6.78 -0.65 17.92
CA LYS A 221 8.19 -0.59 18.37
C LYS A 221 9.07 0.31 17.50
N LEU A 222 8.72 0.55 16.23
CA LEU A 222 9.46 1.49 15.37
C LEU A 222 9.48 2.92 15.95
N ARG A 223 8.49 3.28 16.79
CA ARG A 223 8.46 4.55 17.53
C ARG A 223 9.75 4.81 18.32
N TYR A 224 10.31 3.79 18.96
CA TYR A 224 11.53 3.94 19.76
C TYR A 224 12.77 4.19 18.89
N LEU A 225 12.80 3.61 17.68
CA LEU A 225 13.87 3.85 16.71
C LEU A 225 13.80 5.28 16.17
N LEU A 226 12.58 5.78 15.90
CA LEU A 226 12.35 7.18 15.56
C LEU A 226 12.86 8.13 16.65
N GLU A 227 12.52 7.89 17.92
CA GLU A 227 12.98 8.71 19.05
C GLU A 227 14.52 8.69 19.20
N SER A 228 15.15 7.54 18.96
CA SER A 228 16.61 7.39 19.04
C SER A 228 17.39 8.03 17.87
N SER A 229 16.71 8.36 16.78
CA SER A 229 17.31 8.86 15.52
C SER A 229 18.30 7.89 14.86
N ASP A 230 18.22 6.59 15.16
CA ASP A 230 19.02 5.55 14.52
C ASP A 230 18.35 5.07 13.23
N ILE A 231 18.67 5.75 12.12
CA ILE A 231 18.09 5.47 10.82
C ILE A 231 18.47 4.08 10.28
N ASN A 232 19.67 3.56 10.57
CA ASN A 232 20.09 2.26 10.06
C ASN A 232 19.31 1.14 10.75
N SER A 233 19.09 1.26 12.07
CA SER A 233 18.21 0.33 12.79
C SER A 233 16.77 0.43 12.29
N LEU A 234 16.29 1.64 11.97
CA LEU A 234 14.97 1.81 11.39
C LEU A 234 14.85 1.10 10.03
N TYR A 235 15.83 1.23 9.13
CA TYR A 235 15.85 0.52 7.84
C TYR A 235 15.77 -0.99 8.01
N ASN A 236 16.58 -1.55 8.92
CA ASN A 236 16.64 -2.99 9.15
C ASN A 236 15.34 -3.52 9.74
N GLU A 237 14.77 -2.83 10.73
CA GLU A 237 13.59 -3.32 11.43
C GLU A 237 12.31 -3.15 10.61
N SER A 238 12.17 -2.02 9.91
CA SER A 238 11.10 -1.84 8.93
C SER A 238 11.16 -2.87 7.80
N ASN A 239 12.36 -3.17 7.28
CA ASN A 239 12.53 -4.20 6.25
C ASN A 239 12.11 -5.59 6.77
N THR A 240 12.49 -5.94 8.00
CA THR A 240 12.09 -7.20 8.63
C THR A 240 10.56 -7.31 8.75
N ILE A 241 9.90 -6.23 9.17
CA ILE A 241 8.44 -6.17 9.27
C ILE A 241 7.79 -6.28 7.88
N ILE A 242 8.26 -5.50 6.90
CA ILE A 242 7.75 -5.52 5.52
C ILE A 242 7.96 -6.88 4.86
N GLY A 243 9.08 -7.54 5.10
CA GLY A 243 9.36 -8.88 4.58
C GLY A 243 8.41 -9.93 5.14
N ARG A 244 8.10 -9.87 6.44
CA ARG A 244 7.09 -10.75 7.05
C ARG A 244 5.68 -10.48 6.50
N LEU A 245 5.28 -9.20 6.48
CA LEU A 245 3.98 -8.78 5.94
C LEU A 245 3.83 -9.16 4.47
N GLY A 246 4.87 -8.98 3.66
CA GLY A 246 4.91 -9.36 2.27
C GLY A 246 4.71 -10.86 2.08
N ALA A 247 5.44 -11.69 2.83
CA ALA A 247 5.32 -13.15 2.75
C ALA A 247 3.90 -13.62 3.13
N ASP A 248 3.35 -13.10 4.22
CA ASP A 248 1.99 -13.43 4.63
C ASP A 248 0.96 -12.94 3.60
N TYR A 249 1.05 -11.69 3.15
CA TYR A 249 0.21 -11.13 2.11
C TYR A 249 0.18 -12.00 0.84
N ARG A 250 1.35 -12.46 0.37
CA ARG A 250 1.47 -13.29 -0.83
C ARG A 250 0.95 -14.72 -0.60
N LEU A 251 1.18 -15.30 0.58
CA LEU A 251 0.61 -16.59 0.95
C LEU A 251 -0.92 -16.54 0.91
N TYR A 252 -1.51 -15.52 1.53
CA TYR A 252 -2.95 -15.32 1.55
C TYR A 252 -3.53 -15.08 0.15
N PHE A 253 -2.85 -14.31 -0.71
CA PHE A 253 -3.24 -14.16 -2.10
C PHE A 253 -3.26 -15.51 -2.86
N LEU A 254 -2.33 -16.42 -2.58
CA LEU A 254 -2.32 -17.74 -3.23
C LEU A 254 -3.46 -18.64 -2.75
N ILE A 255 -3.85 -18.52 -1.48
CA ILE A 255 -4.93 -19.32 -0.87
C ILE A 255 -6.30 -18.80 -1.32
N TYR A 256 -6.53 -17.49 -1.22
CA TYR A 256 -7.84 -16.88 -1.40
C TYR A 256 -8.03 -16.19 -2.75
N TYR A 257 -6.96 -16.01 -3.54
CA TYR A 257 -6.97 -15.15 -4.73
C TYR A 257 -7.31 -13.69 -4.38
N ASP A 258 -7.59 -12.85 -5.38
CA ASP A 258 -7.93 -11.44 -5.18
C ASP A 258 -9.23 -11.28 -4.36
N TYR A 259 -9.09 -10.92 -3.09
CA TYR A 259 -10.21 -10.73 -2.16
C TYR A 259 -11.26 -9.75 -2.72
N SER A 260 -10.87 -8.74 -3.51
CA SER A 260 -11.83 -7.78 -4.08
C SER A 260 -12.84 -8.43 -5.01
N ARG A 261 -12.46 -9.52 -5.70
CA ARG A 261 -13.38 -10.33 -6.50
C ARG A 261 -14.31 -11.18 -5.65
N ILE A 262 -13.87 -11.56 -4.44
CA ILE A 262 -14.70 -12.30 -3.50
C ILE A 262 -15.76 -11.37 -2.88
N TYR A 263 -15.36 -10.17 -2.43
CA TYR A 263 -16.30 -9.13 -1.96
C TYR A 263 -17.34 -8.76 -3.01
N ALA A 264 -16.91 -8.55 -4.27
CA ALA A 264 -17.83 -8.23 -5.36
C ALA A 264 -18.82 -9.37 -5.68
N GLN A 265 -18.50 -10.62 -5.35
CA GLN A 265 -19.42 -11.74 -5.52
C GLN A 265 -20.39 -11.89 -4.34
N GLU A 266 -19.99 -11.47 -3.14
CA GLU A 266 -20.82 -11.53 -1.94
C GLU A 266 -21.77 -10.33 -1.79
N GLU A 267 -21.39 -9.11 -2.18
CA GLU A 267 -22.32 -7.97 -2.27
C GLU A 267 -23.43 -8.22 -3.31
N VAL A 268 -23.12 -8.95 -4.39
CA VAL A 268 -24.12 -9.32 -5.41
C VAL A 268 -25.09 -10.40 -4.90
N LYS A 269 -24.79 -11.05 -3.77
CA LYS A 269 -25.72 -11.96 -3.07
C LYS A 269 -26.69 -11.24 -2.13
N GLU A 270 -26.64 -9.92 -1.98
CA GLU A 270 -27.81 -9.21 -1.45
C GLU A 270 -28.99 -9.54 -2.39
N GLU A 271 -29.98 -10.25 -1.86
CA GLU A 271 -31.15 -10.70 -2.59
C GLU A 271 -31.70 -9.54 -3.42
N ARG A 272 -31.48 -9.59 -4.74
CA ARG A 272 -32.28 -8.80 -5.66
C ARG A 272 -33.71 -9.31 -5.51
N ILE A 273 -34.47 -8.70 -4.60
CA ILE A 273 -35.91 -8.84 -4.58
C ILE A 273 -36.37 -8.29 -5.92
N GLU A 274 -36.59 -9.17 -6.89
CA GLU A 274 -37.26 -8.80 -8.13
C GLU A 274 -38.69 -8.37 -7.77
N LEU A 275 -38.85 -7.06 -7.60
CA LEU A 275 -40.18 -6.48 -7.50
C LEU A 275 -40.93 -6.83 -8.78
N SER A 276 -42.12 -7.42 -8.62
CA SER A 276 -43.03 -7.67 -9.73
C SER A 276 -43.28 -6.38 -10.51
N GLN A 277 -43.61 -6.50 -11.81
CA GLN A 277 -43.93 -5.31 -12.60
C GLN A 277 -45.07 -4.49 -11.98
N GLU A 278 -46.05 -5.18 -11.37
CA GLU A 278 -47.16 -4.53 -10.67
C GLU A 278 -46.67 -3.69 -9.47
N THR A 279 -45.72 -4.21 -8.68
CA THR A 279 -45.15 -3.47 -7.54
C THR A 279 -44.33 -2.27 -8.00
N LYS A 280 -43.55 -2.40 -9.08
CA LYS A 280 -42.80 -1.29 -9.68
C LYS A 280 -43.73 -0.18 -10.17
N GLN A 281 -44.85 -0.56 -10.78
CA GLN A 281 -45.84 0.39 -11.31
C GLN A 281 -46.57 1.14 -10.18
N LYS A 282 -46.99 0.43 -9.13
CA LYS A 282 -47.61 1.05 -7.94
C LYS A 282 -46.67 2.03 -7.23
N LEU A 283 -45.38 1.69 -7.12
CA LEU A 283 -44.35 2.59 -6.58
C LEU A 283 -44.18 3.84 -7.45
N GLY A 284 -44.11 3.67 -8.78
CA GLY A 284 -44.02 4.78 -9.72
C GLY A 284 -45.21 5.74 -9.62
N ASP A 285 -46.43 5.19 -9.53
CA ASP A 285 -47.66 5.99 -9.39
C ASP A 285 -47.72 6.73 -8.06
N ALA A 286 -47.30 6.09 -6.96
CA ALA A 286 -47.24 6.70 -5.63
C ALA A 286 -46.24 7.86 -5.57
N ILE A 287 -45.05 7.70 -6.18
CA ILE A 287 -44.03 8.74 -6.26
C ILE A 287 -44.50 9.90 -7.15
N MET A 288 -45.15 9.62 -8.28
CA MET A 288 -45.70 10.68 -9.12
C MET A 288 -46.83 11.46 -8.43
N GLN A 289 -47.67 10.79 -7.64
CA GLN A 289 -48.72 11.46 -6.87
C GLN A 289 -48.16 12.32 -5.74
N SER A 290 -47.09 11.89 -5.06
CA SER A 290 -46.47 12.69 -4.01
C SER A 290 -45.78 13.92 -4.59
N LEU A 291 -45.06 13.79 -5.70
CA LEU A 291 -44.42 14.91 -6.38
C LEU A 291 -45.44 15.95 -6.88
N LYS A 292 -46.58 15.52 -7.43
CA LYS A 292 -47.68 16.42 -7.84
C LYS A 292 -48.40 17.13 -6.70
N LYS A 293 -48.31 16.62 -5.46
CA LYS A 293 -48.88 17.29 -4.27
C LYS A 293 -47.96 18.34 -3.67
N THR A 294 -46.71 18.42 -4.13
CA THR A 294 -45.68 19.33 -3.60
C THR A 294 -45.38 20.50 -4.56
N SER A 295 -46.14 20.60 -5.65
CA SER A 295 -46.11 21.65 -6.69
C SER A 295 -47.47 22.30 -6.81
#